data_AF-A0A0N1HZ33-F1
#
_entry.id   AF-A0A0N1HZ33-F1
#
_cell.length_a   1.000
_cell.length_b   1.000
_cell.length_c   1.000
_cell.angle_alpha   90.00
_cell.angle_beta   90.00
_cell.angle_gamma   90.00
#
_symmetry.space_group_name_H-M   'P 1'
#
loop_
_entity.id
_entity.type
_entity.pdbx_description
1 polymer ?
#
loop_
_entity_poly.entity_id
_entity_poly.type
_entity_poly.pdbx_seq_one_letter_code
_entity_poly.pdbx_strand_id
1 'polypeptide(L)'
;MSSPVSRAGQRRPSAAAILLIIVLALCLCSSATISVAALSGGPRKNPVVQCGDDFNRICDVATSARDLWGCMMKNMDKISNEACREYVIGFHACTRDAEKRGSCVYPAADYATAVRRCLRNMPESAVSKECLSSQFYLPIADARNAMLKFSSQDL
;
A
#
# COMPACT_ATOMS: atom_id res chain seq x y z
N MET A 1 12.14 -78.46 -25.80
CA MET A 1 13.51 -78.17 -25.32
C MET A 1 13.67 -76.67 -25.19
N SER A 2 14.56 -76.24 -24.30
CA SER A 2 14.43 -75.06 -23.42
C SER A 2 14.92 -73.71 -23.95
N SER A 3 14.34 -72.64 -23.39
CA SER A 3 14.92 -71.31 -23.01
C SER A 3 15.29 -70.28 -24.10
N PRO A 4 15.48 -68.97 -23.78
CA PRO A 4 15.30 -68.23 -22.51
C PRO A 4 14.49 -66.91 -22.59
N VAL A 5 14.02 -66.46 -21.42
CA VAL A 5 13.51 -65.10 -21.11
C VAL A 5 14.69 -64.15 -20.82
N SER A 6 14.74 -63.01 -21.49
CA SER A 6 15.72 -61.93 -21.22
C SER A 6 15.20 -60.93 -20.18
N ARG A 7 15.97 -60.75 -19.11
CA ARG A 7 15.80 -59.72 -18.06
C ARG A 7 15.98 -58.32 -18.64
N ALA A 8 15.00 -57.44 -18.43
CA ALA A 8 15.15 -56.00 -18.63
C ALA A 8 15.95 -55.41 -17.46
N GLY A 9 17.11 -54.82 -17.78
CA GLY A 9 18.02 -54.19 -16.82
C GLY A 9 17.45 -52.88 -16.26
N GLN A 10 17.15 -52.89 -14.97
CA GLN A 10 16.73 -51.72 -14.20
C GLN A 10 17.95 -50.80 -13.96
N ARG A 11 18.09 -49.74 -14.77
CA ARG A 11 19.14 -48.73 -14.59
C ARG A 11 18.85 -47.91 -13.34
N ARG A 12 19.67 -48.08 -12.31
CA ARG A 12 19.67 -47.24 -11.11
C ARG A 12 20.10 -45.80 -11.49
N PRO A 13 19.32 -44.77 -11.16
CA PRO A 13 19.76 -43.39 -11.37
C PRO A 13 20.99 -43.12 -10.49
N SER A 14 22.03 -42.55 -11.09
CA SER A 14 23.26 -42.19 -10.37
C SER A 14 22.97 -41.05 -9.38
N ALA A 15 23.61 -41.06 -8.21
CA ALA A 15 23.43 -40.05 -7.16
C ALA A 15 23.61 -38.60 -7.65
N ALA A 16 24.44 -38.40 -8.69
CA ALA A 16 24.62 -37.12 -9.36
C ALA A 16 23.34 -36.59 -10.02
N ALA A 17 22.51 -37.46 -10.60
CA ALA A 17 21.24 -37.05 -11.22
C ALA A 17 20.20 -36.63 -10.17
N ILE A 18 20.21 -37.28 -9.01
CA ILE A 18 19.33 -36.93 -7.88
C ILE A 18 19.72 -35.57 -7.29
N LEU A 19 21.02 -35.34 -7.09
CA LEU A 19 21.54 -34.05 -6.63
C LEU A 19 21.19 -32.90 -7.58
N LEU A 20 21.28 -33.12 -8.89
CA LEU A 20 20.95 -32.09 -9.90
C LEU A 20 19.46 -31.72 -9.87
N ILE A 21 18.58 -32.69 -9.65
CA ILE A 21 17.14 -32.45 -9.50
C ILE A 21 16.84 -31.67 -8.20
N ILE A 22 17.51 -31.99 -7.09
CA ILE A 22 17.34 -31.28 -5.81
C ILE A 22 17.81 -29.83 -5.93
N VAL A 23 18.95 -29.58 -6.57
CA VAL A 23 19.46 -28.21 -6.80
C VAL A 23 18.53 -27.43 -7.71
N LEU A 24 18.03 -28.03 -8.81
CA LEU A 24 17.05 -27.38 -9.68
C LEU A 24 15.74 -27.06 -8.96
N ALA A 25 15.24 -27.97 -8.12
CA ALA A 25 14.05 -27.73 -7.30
C ALA A 25 14.28 -26.61 -6.27
N LEU A 26 15.45 -26.56 -5.60
CA LEU A 26 15.81 -25.50 -4.67
C LEU A 26 15.99 -24.13 -5.36
N CYS A 27 16.55 -24.09 -6.57
CA CYS A 27 16.67 -22.87 -7.36
C CYS A 27 15.30 -22.36 -7.85
N LEU A 28 14.36 -23.26 -8.19
CA LEU A 28 12.98 -22.91 -8.53
C LEU A 28 12.18 -22.42 -7.31
N CYS A 29 12.48 -22.90 -6.11
CA CYS A 29 11.89 -22.37 -4.85
C CYS A 29 12.45 -21.01 -4.44
N SER A 30 13.64 -20.63 -4.92
CA SER A 30 14.33 -19.38 -4.53
C SER A 30 13.96 -18.17 -5.40
N SER A 31 13.23 -18.38 -6.50
CA SER A 31 12.92 -17.33 -7.50
C SER A 31 11.49 -16.77 -7.39
N ALA A 32 10.74 -17.15 -6.37
CA ALA A 32 9.43 -16.56 -6.07
C ALA A 32 9.57 -15.39 -5.08
N THR A 33 10.43 -14.41 -5.37
CA THR A 33 10.21 -13.04 -4.89
C THR A 33 9.11 -12.40 -5.74
N ILE A 34 7.94 -13.03 -5.72
CA ILE A 34 6.71 -12.32 -6.04
C ILE A 34 6.57 -11.35 -4.87
N SER A 35 7.02 -10.11 -5.07
CA SER A 35 6.58 -8.98 -4.27
C SER A 35 5.09 -8.81 -4.53
N VAL A 36 4.29 -9.67 -3.91
CA VAL A 36 2.87 -9.43 -3.70
C VAL A 36 2.87 -8.26 -2.74
N ALA A 37 2.79 -7.06 -3.30
CA ALA A 37 2.29 -5.89 -2.59
C ALA A 37 1.13 -6.38 -1.75
N ALA A 38 1.28 -6.30 -0.43
CA ALA A 38 0.30 -6.76 0.52
C ALA A 38 -1.03 -6.09 0.18
N LEU A 39 -1.90 -6.83 -0.52
CA LEU A 39 -3.32 -6.56 -0.55
C LEU A 39 -3.76 -6.79 0.89
N SER A 40 -3.75 -5.72 1.67
CA SER A 40 -4.39 -5.62 2.98
C SER A 40 -5.91 -5.66 2.80
N GLY A 41 -6.40 -6.78 2.26
CA GLY A 41 -7.81 -7.11 2.06
C GLY A 41 -8.49 -7.59 3.33
N GLY A 42 -8.20 -6.95 4.47
CA GLY A 42 -9.06 -7.00 5.64
C GLY A 42 -10.15 -5.91 5.54
N PRO A 43 -11.17 -5.92 6.41
CA PRO A 43 -12.05 -4.76 6.53
C PRO A 43 -11.17 -3.52 6.72
N ARG A 44 -11.31 -2.52 5.83
CA ARG A 44 -10.56 -1.26 5.85
C ARG A 44 -10.83 -0.56 7.19
N LYS A 45 -10.08 -0.93 8.23
CA LYS A 45 -10.12 -0.23 9.52
C LYS A 45 -9.66 1.19 9.22
N ASN A 46 -10.54 2.16 9.47
CA ASN A 46 -10.26 3.58 9.24
C ASN A 46 -8.86 3.90 9.76
N PRO A 47 -7.91 4.35 8.92
CA PRO A 47 -6.52 4.58 9.34
C PRO A 47 -6.41 5.54 10.52
N VAL A 48 -7.38 6.46 10.66
CA VAL A 48 -7.49 7.36 11.82
C VAL A 48 -7.71 6.59 13.13
N VAL A 49 -8.45 5.48 13.09
CA VAL A 49 -8.64 4.59 14.24
C VAL A 49 -7.35 3.85 14.57
N GLN A 50 -6.57 3.47 13.55
CA GLN A 50 -5.30 2.76 13.75
C GLN A 50 -4.21 3.67 14.35
N CYS A 51 -4.33 4.97 14.15
CA CYS A 51 -3.42 5.97 14.72
C CYS A 51 -3.74 6.36 16.17
N GLY A 52 -4.84 5.87 16.77
CA GLY A 52 -5.31 6.34 18.08
C GLY A 52 -4.25 6.26 19.20
N ASP A 53 -3.55 5.12 19.29
CA ASP A 53 -2.50 4.92 20.30
C ASP A 53 -1.29 5.84 20.04
N ASP A 54 -0.92 6.01 18.77
CA ASP A 54 0.20 6.89 18.38
C ASP A 54 -0.14 8.37 18.55
N PHE A 55 -1.40 8.77 18.35
CA PHE A 55 -1.87 10.13 18.63
C PHE A 55 -1.64 10.50 20.09
N ASN A 56 -2.10 9.65 21.02
CA ASN A 56 -1.96 9.90 22.45
C ASN A 56 -0.50 9.81 22.92
N ARG A 57 0.33 8.96 22.30
CA ARG A 57 1.72 8.79 22.71
C ARG A 57 2.64 9.90 22.21
N ILE A 58 2.39 10.42 21.01
CA ILE A 58 3.31 11.33 20.30
C ILE A 58 2.81 12.78 20.36
N CYS A 59 1.49 12.97 20.37
CA CYS A 59 0.83 14.25 20.08
C CYS A 59 -0.34 14.56 21.03
N ASP A 60 -0.25 14.14 22.30
CA ASP A 60 -1.29 14.33 23.34
C ASP A 60 -1.70 15.79 23.57
N VAL A 61 -0.79 16.74 23.37
CA VAL A 61 -1.03 18.18 23.53
C VAL A 61 -1.79 18.83 22.36
N ALA A 62 -2.13 18.07 21.32
CA ALA A 62 -2.80 18.64 20.15
C ALA A 62 -4.22 19.12 20.47
N THR A 63 -4.48 20.41 20.26
CA THR A 63 -5.78 21.04 20.57
C THR A 63 -6.77 21.07 19.39
N SER A 64 -6.31 20.72 18.19
CA SER A 64 -7.12 20.69 16.98
C SER A 64 -6.70 19.54 16.06
N ALA A 65 -7.55 19.17 15.10
CA ALA A 65 -7.19 18.15 14.11
C ALA A 65 -5.98 18.60 13.27
N ARG A 66 -5.88 19.89 12.95
CA ARG A 66 -4.72 20.45 12.25
C ARG A 66 -3.44 20.29 13.07
N ASP A 67 -3.48 20.58 14.36
CA ASP A 67 -2.31 20.42 15.24
C ASP A 67 -1.92 18.95 15.39
N LEU A 68 -2.92 18.08 15.55
CA LEU A 68 -2.72 16.65 15.69
C LEU A 68 -2.02 16.08 14.45
N TRP A 69 -2.59 16.30 13.28
CA TRP A 69 -2.01 15.82 12.04
C TRP A 69 -0.67 16.50 11.73
N GLY A 70 -0.53 17.79 12.03
CA GLY A 70 0.74 18.52 11.92
C GLY A 70 1.84 17.91 12.80
N CYS A 71 1.51 17.55 14.04
CA CYS A 71 2.41 16.88 14.96
C CYS A 71 2.79 15.47 14.46
N MET A 72 1.82 14.70 13.98
CA MET A 72 2.07 13.36 13.43
C MET A 72 2.97 13.39 12.21
N MET A 73 2.77 14.33 11.29
CA MET A 73 3.65 14.52 10.12
C MET A 73 5.08 14.89 10.53
N LYS A 74 5.28 15.61 11.65
CA LYS A 74 6.62 15.94 12.15
C LYS A 74 7.33 14.78 12.84
N ASN A 75 6.59 13.76 13.28
CA ASN A 75 7.09 12.64 14.07
C ASN A 75 6.80 11.28 13.40
N MET A 76 6.77 11.24 12.07
CA MET A 76 6.44 10.03 11.31
C MET A 76 7.35 8.83 11.63
N ASP A 77 8.60 9.10 11.95
CA ASP A 77 9.62 8.14 12.37
C ASP A 77 9.32 7.49 13.73
N LYS A 78 8.53 8.16 14.56
CA LYS A 78 8.14 7.68 15.90
C LYS A 78 6.89 6.83 15.88
N ILE A 79 6.15 6.76 14.76
CA ILE A 79 4.89 6.02 14.65
C ILE A 79 5.17 4.51 14.64
N SER A 80 4.66 3.81 15.66
CA SER A 80 4.92 2.37 15.83
C SER A 80 3.99 1.52 14.97
N ASN A 81 2.74 1.94 14.77
CA ASN A 81 1.81 1.25 13.89
C ASN A 81 2.16 1.53 12.42
N GLU A 82 2.57 0.48 11.69
CA GLU A 82 3.00 0.61 10.29
C GLU A 82 1.92 1.17 9.36
N ALA A 83 0.67 0.71 9.50
CA ALA A 83 -0.42 1.21 8.67
C ALA A 83 -0.76 2.68 8.98
N CYS A 84 -0.66 3.11 10.26
CA CYS A 84 -0.74 4.52 10.61
C CYS A 84 0.41 5.31 9.98
N ARG A 85 1.64 4.79 10.05
CA ARG A 85 2.84 5.44 9.51
C ARG A 85 2.73 5.64 8.01
N GLU A 86 2.39 4.60 7.25
CA GLU A 86 2.17 4.67 5.80
C GLU A 86 1.08 5.68 5.45
N TYR A 87 0.00 5.69 6.23
CA TYR A 87 -1.08 6.64 6.04
C TYR A 87 -0.63 8.09 6.30
N VAL A 88 0.12 8.36 7.36
CA VAL A 88 0.64 9.71 7.68
C VAL A 88 1.65 10.17 6.63
N ILE A 89 2.52 9.28 6.12
CA ILE A 89 3.43 9.57 5.01
C ILE A 89 2.64 10.01 3.78
N GLY A 90 1.62 9.22 3.41
CA GLY A 90 0.72 9.56 2.32
C GLY A 90 -0.01 10.88 2.51
N PHE A 91 -0.53 11.10 3.72
CA PHE A 91 -1.21 12.33 4.09
C PHE A 91 -0.28 13.54 3.99
N HIS A 92 0.97 13.42 4.41
CA HIS A 92 1.97 14.46 4.30
C HIS A 92 2.27 14.82 2.84
N ALA A 93 2.52 13.82 2.00
CA ALA A 93 2.75 14.04 0.57
C ALA A 93 1.58 14.76 -0.10
N CYS A 94 0.36 14.30 0.18
CA CYS A 94 -0.87 14.85 -0.36
C CYS A 94 -1.18 16.26 0.17
N THR A 95 -0.84 16.56 1.42
CA THR A 95 -0.96 17.91 1.99
C THR A 95 -0.03 18.88 1.28
N ARG A 96 1.24 18.51 1.06
CA ARG A 96 2.19 19.37 0.32
C ARG A 96 1.68 19.71 -1.08
N ASP A 97 1.10 18.75 -1.80
CA ASP A 97 0.58 19.00 -3.14
C ASP A 97 -0.70 19.84 -3.12
N ALA A 98 -1.59 19.61 -2.16
CA ALA A 98 -2.79 20.42 -1.98
C ALA A 98 -2.44 21.88 -1.64
N GLU A 99 -1.47 22.11 -0.75
CA GLU A 99 -1.06 23.44 -0.31
C GLU A 99 -0.34 24.22 -1.41
N LYS A 100 0.45 23.57 -2.29
CA LYS A 100 1.08 24.22 -3.45
C LYS A 100 0.08 24.93 -4.37
N ARG A 101 -1.17 24.46 -4.43
CA ARG A 101 -2.22 25.11 -5.24
C ARG A 101 -2.68 26.44 -4.65
N GLY A 102 -2.53 26.65 -3.33
CA GLY A 102 -2.88 27.89 -2.63
C GLY A 102 -4.37 28.23 -2.55
N SER A 103 -5.25 27.55 -3.29
CA SER A 103 -6.68 27.89 -3.38
C SER A 103 -7.57 27.15 -2.38
N CYS A 104 -6.99 26.35 -1.48
CA CYS A 104 -7.75 25.46 -0.60
C CYS A 104 -7.84 26.02 0.82
N VAL A 105 -9.01 25.84 1.43
CA VAL A 105 -9.28 26.24 2.81
C VAL A 105 -9.17 25.02 3.71
N TYR A 106 -8.45 25.15 4.82
CA TYR A 106 -8.10 24.07 5.74
C TYR A 106 -8.57 24.38 7.16
N PRO A 107 -9.85 24.14 7.49
CA PRO A 107 -10.39 24.36 8.83
C PRO A 107 -9.64 23.50 9.86
N ALA A 108 -9.37 24.07 11.03
CA ALA A 108 -8.61 23.40 12.09
C ALA A 108 -9.28 22.11 12.58
N ALA A 109 -10.61 22.06 12.56
CA ALA A 109 -11.41 20.92 13.02
C ALA A 109 -11.48 19.75 12.00
N ASP A 110 -11.22 19.99 10.71
CA ASP A 110 -11.48 19.01 9.64
C ASP A 110 -10.36 18.96 8.59
N TYR A 111 -9.12 18.96 9.07
CA TYR A 111 -7.95 19.16 8.22
C TYR A 111 -7.80 18.07 7.14
N ALA A 112 -7.92 16.80 7.51
CA ALA A 112 -7.75 15.68 6.57
C ALA A 112 -8.83 15.69 5.47
N THR A 113 -10.09 15.96 5.82
CA THR A 113 -11.18 16.01 4.84
C THR A 113 -11.03 17.20 3.91
N ALA A 114 -10.58 18.35 4.43
CA ALA A 114 -10.29 19.53 3.61
C ALA A 114 -9.20 19.25 2.56
N VAL A 115 -8.13 18.54 2.94
CA VAL A 115 -7.10 18.08 2.00
C VAL A 115 -7.70 17.15 0.93
N ARG A 116 -8.52 16.16 1.31
CA ARG A 116 -9.18 15.27 0.33
C ARG A 116 -10.09 16.03 -0.64
N ARG A 117 -10.84 17.01 -0.13
CA ARG A 117 -11.73 17.86 -0.93
C ARG A 117 -10.94 18.68 -1.94
N CYS A 118 -9.82 19.26 -1.49
CA CYS A 118 -8.91 20.02 -2.34
C CYS A 118 -8.38 19.16 -3.51
N LEU A 119 -7.85 17.98 -3.20
CA LEU A 119 -7.26 17.06 -4.17
C LEU A 119 -8.26 16.52 -5.18
N ARG A 120 -9.52 16.30 -4.78
CA ARG A 120 -10.58 15.86 -5.70
C ARG A 120 -10.79 16.83 -6.86
N ASN A 121 -10.61 18.11 -6.61
CA ASN A 121 -10.78 19.17 -7.60
C ASN A 121 -9.47 19.48 -8.36
N MET A 122 -8.39 18.72 -8.12
CA MET A 122 -7.09 18.89 -8.78
C MET A 122 -6.94 17.95 -9.97
N PRO A 123 -6.32 18.40 -11.09
CA PRO A 123 -5.89 17.48 -12.12
C PRO A 123 -4.83 16.54 -11.55
N GLU A 124 -4.87 15.24 -11.90
CA GLU A 124 -3.90 14.27 -11.38
C GLU A 124 -2.46 14.61 -11.78
N SER A 125 -2.28 15.28 -12.91
CA SER A 125 -0.97 15.77 -13.36
C SER A 125 -0.33 16.79 -12.41
N ALA A 126 -1.11 17.44 -11.56
CA ALA A 126 -0.62 18.37 -10.52
C ALA A 126 -0.36 17.67 -9.18
N VAL A 127 -0.64 16.36 -9.06
CA VAL A 127 -0.45 15.57 -7.85
C VAL A 127 0.79 14.71 -8.00
N SER A 128 1.67 14.69 -7.00
CA SER A 128 2.89 13.90 -7.06
C SER A 128 2.59 12.40 -7.06
N LYS A 129 3.50 11.60 -7.62
CA LYS A 129 3.41 10.14 -7.58
C LYS A 129 3.31 9.61 -6.15
N GLU A 130 4.04 10.22 -5.22
CA GLU A 130 4.04 9.86 -3.79
C GLU A 130 2.63 9.99 -3.18
N CYS A 131 1.92 11.08 -3.47
CA CYS A 131 0.53 11.22 -3.04
C CYS A 131 -0.39 10.24 -3.79
N LEU A 132 -0.30 10.15 -5.12
CA LEU A 132 -1.16 9.29 -5.94
C LEU A 132 -1.09 7.81 -5.53
N SER A 133 0.09 7.32 -5.16
CA SER A 133 0.30 5.93 -4.74
C SER A 133 -0.05 5.67 -3.27
N SER A 134 -0.46 6.68 -2.52
CA SER A 134 -0.66 6.55 -1.08
C SER A 134 -2.03 5.99 -0.69
N GLN A 135 -2.07 5.31 0.46
CA GLN A 135 -3.33 4.87 1.09
C GLN A 135 -4.29 6.03 1.39
N PHE A 136 -3.76 7.24 1.59
CA PHE A 136 -4.56 8.44 1.80
C PHE A 136 -5.34 8.85 0.54
N TYR A 137 -4.74 8.71 -0.65
CA TYR A 137 -5.32 9.15 -1.92
C TYR A 137 -6.29 8.14 -2.52
N LEU A 138 -6.19 6.84 -2.19
CA LEU A 138 -7.05 5.80 -2.77
C LEU A 138 -8.56 6.13 -2.75
N PRO A 139 -9.16 6.58 -1.62
CA PRO A 139 -10.58 6.92 -1.59
C PRO A 139 -10.94 8.12 -2.49
N ILE A 140 -9.97 8.98 -2.82
CA ILE A 140 -10.15 10.11 -3.73
C ILE A 140 -10.18 9.61 -5.18
N ALA A 141 -9.26 8.71 -5.55
CA ALA A 141 -9.24 8.07 -6.85
C ALA A 141 -10.53 7.26 -7.11
N ASP A 142 -10.97 6.47 -6.13
CA ASP A 142 -12.22 5.70 -6.20
C ASP A 142 -13.42 6.62 -6.50
N ALA A 143 -13.52 7.76 -5.80
CA ALA A 143 -14.59 8.73 -6.00
C ALA A 143 -14.55 9.39 -7.39
N ARG A 144 -13.36 9.75 -7.90
CA ARG A 144 -13.20 10.35 -9.24
C ARG A 144 -13.62 9.36 -10.34
N ASN A 145 -13.19 8.11 -10.22
CA ASN A 145 -13.53 7.06 -11.18
C ASN A 145 -15.03 6.76 -11.19
N ALA A 146 -15.69 6.80 -10.03
CA ALA A 146 -17.13 6.67 -9.95
C ALA A 146 -17.84 7.83 -10.69
N MET A 147 -17.42 9.08 -10.47
CA MET A 147 -17.99 10.25 -11.15
C MET A 147 -17.86 10.19 -12.68
N LEU A 148 -16.71 9.73 -13.19
CA LEU A 148 -16.49 9.56 -14.63
C LEU A 148 -17.40 8.49 -15.24
N LYS A 149 -17.66 7.39 -14.50
CA LYS A 149 -18.57 6.33 -14.95
C LYS A 149 -20.01 6.83 -15.10
N PHE A 150 -20.50 7.62 -14.13
CA PHE A 150 -21.84 8.20 -14.21
C PHE A 150 -21.97 9.20 -15.36
N SER A 151 -20.99 10.10 -15.55
CA SER A 151 -21.01 11.07 -16.65
C SER A 151 -21.01 10.43 -18.05
N SER A 152 -20.61 9.17 -18.17
CA SER A 152 -20.57 8.44 -19.45
C SER A 152 -21.83 7.61 -19.71
N GLN A 153 -22.74 7.49 -18.74
CA GLN A 153 -24.00 6.76 -18.88
C GLN A 153 -25.19 7.68 -19.22
N ASP A 154 -25.01 9.00 -19.08
CA ASP A 154 -26.02 10.02 -19.39
C ASP A 154 -25.85 10.64 -20.80
N LEU A 155 -25.03 10.01 -21.67
CA LEU A 155 -24.77 10.36 -23.08
C LEU A 155 -25.14 9.18 -23.98
#